data_AF-A0A523VFT9-F1
#
_entry.id   AF-A0A523VFT9-F1
#
_cell.length_a   1.000
_cell.length_b   1.000
_cell.length_c   1.000
_cell.angle_alpha   90.00
_cell.angle_beta   90.00
_cell.angle_gamma   90.00
#
_symmetry.space_group_name_H-M   'P 1'
#
loop_
_entity.id
_entity.type
_entity.pdbx_description
1 polymer ?
#
loop_
_entity_poly.entity_id
_entity_poly.type
_entity_poly.pdbx_seq_one_letter_code
_entity_poly.pdbx_strand_id
1 'polypeptide(L)'
;MIAQESDGDISFVFCLPHKEGKDFHESLEKDLGPTTHRYIYPVAIIFFHGPHFGDRYGIADATFSTLSNADIEVIASGCSSASVFLVLVQDDIDKAEKVLGEAFEVAK
;
A
#
# COMPACT_ATOMS: atom_id res chain seq x y z
N MET A 1 13.27 -18.55 -3.09
CA MET A 1 11.84 -18.68 -3.48
C MET A 1 11.11 -19.25 -2.28
N ILE A 2 10.46 -18.40 -1.51
CA ILE A 2 9.47 -18.84 -0.54
C ILE A 2 8.15 -18.74 -1.30
N ALA A 3 7.60 -19.89 -1.68
CA ALA A 3 6.25 -19.93 -2.22
C ALA A 3 5.30 -19.45 -1.11
N GLN A 4 4.55 -18.38 -1.35
CA GLN A 4 3.39 -18.09 -0.52
C GLN A 4 2.42 -19.26 -0.70
N GLU A 5 2.29 -20.10 0.32
CA GLU A 5 1.12 -20.96 0.47
C GLU A 5 -0.10 -20.04 0.57
N SER A 6 -1.00 -20.15 -0.40
CA SER A 6 -2.26 -19.43 -0.43
C SER A 6 -3.33 -20.34 0.15
N ASP A 7 -3.94 -19.93 1.26
CA ASP A 7 -4.98 -20.67 1.99
C ASP A 7 -6.35 -20.70 1.26
N GLY A 8 -6.41 -20.33 -0.02
CA GLY A 8 -7.63 -20.34 -0.84
C GLY A 8 -8.66 -19.25 -0.49
N ASP A 9 -8.52 -18.59 0.66
CA ASP A 9 -9.41 -17.53 1.12
C ASP A 9 -9.15 -16.18 0.43
N ILE A 10 -10.21 -15.60 -0.11
CA ILE A 10 -10.17 -14.28 -0.76
C ILE A 10 -10.30 -13.20 0.31
N SER A 11 -9.30 -12.33 0.38
CA SER A 11 -9.32 -11.13 1.23
C SER A 11 -9.56 -9.87 0.41
N PHE A 12 -10.32 -8.93 0.97
CA PHE A 12 -10.55 -7.61 0.39
C PHE A 12 -9.94 -6.53 1.28
N VAL A 13 -9.26 -5.56 0.66
CA VAL A 13 -8.69 -4.40 1.36
C VAL A 13 -9.33 -3.14 0.80
N PHE A 14 -9.83 -2.29 1.69
CA PHE A 14 -10.43 -1.01 1.35
C PHE A 14 -9.69 0.12 2.06
N CYS A 15 -9.21 1.10 1.31
CA CYS A 15 -8.68 2.35 1.86
C CYS A 15 -9.75 3.44 1.69
N LEU A 16 -10.36 3.84 2.79
CA LEU A 16 -11.49 4.77 2.82
C LEU A 16 -11.09 6.07 3.51
N PRO A 17 -11.73 7.23 3.18
CA PRO A 17 -11.55 8.43 3.97
C PRO A 17 -11.97 8.17 5.42
N HIS A 18 -11.37 8.91 6.37
CA HIS A 18 -11.43 8.58 7.80
C HIS A 18 -12.85 8.34 8.33
N LYS A 19 -13.80 9.21 7.95
CA LYS A 19 -15.18 9.12 8.41
C LYS A 19 -15.84 7.85 7.91
N GLU A 20 -15.79 7.59 6.61
CA GLU A 20 -16.37 6.42 5.96
C GLU A 20 -15.72 5.13 6.44
N GLY A 21 -14.40 5.12 6.64
CA GLY A 21 -13.66 3.98 7.17
C GLY A 21 -14.05 3.65 8.61
N LYS A 22 -14.24 4.67 9.45
CA LYS A 22 -14.72 4.50 10.82
C LYS A 22 -16.16 3.97 10.83
N ASP A 23 -17.06 4.60 10.06
CA ASP A 23 -18.47 4.19 9.98
C ASP A 23 -18.61 2.75 9.44
N PHE A 24 -17.79 2.37 8.45
CA PHE A 24 -17.74 1.02 7.89
C PHE A 24 -17.24 -0.01 8.90
N HIS A 25 -16.16 0.27 9.63
CA HIS A 25 -15.65 -0.62 10.68
C HIS A 25 -16.67 -0.83 11.79
N GLU A 26 -17.30 0.24 12.29
CA GLU A 26 -18.35 0.15 13.30
C GLU A 26 -19.58 -0.65 12.80
N SER A 27 -19.85 -0.63 11.49
CA SER A 27 -20.91 -1.46 10.90
C SER A 27 -20.52 -2.94 10.86
N LEU A 28 -19.26 -3.27 10.60
CA LEU A 28 -18.75 -4.63 10.59
C LEU A 28 -18.70 -5.23 12.00
N GLU A 29 -18.38 -4.45 13.03
CA GLU A 29 -18.36 -4.94 14.42
C GLU A 29 -19.78 -5.27 14.95
N LYS A 30 -20.81 -4.60 14.42
CA LYS A 30 -22.21 -4.86 14.79
C LYS A 30 -22.74 -6.16 14.17
N ASP A 31 -22.22 -6.54 13.00
CA ASP A 31 -22.58 -7.77 12.33
C ASP A 31 -21.60 -8.86 12.77
N LEU A 32 -21.99 -9.69 13.74
CA LEU A 32 -21.20 -10.79 14.32
C LEU A 32 -20.94 -11.96 13.33
N GLY A 33 -20.93 -11.68 12.03
CA GLY A 33 -20.60 -12.64 10.99
C GLY A 33 -19.19 -13.22 11.18
N PRO A 34 -18.91 -14.37 10.58
CA PRO A 34 -17.65 -15.10 10.77
C PRO A 34 -16.43 -14.44 10.11
N THR A 35 -16.58 -13.29 9.46
CA THR A 35 -15.53 -12.67 8.65
C THR A 35 -14.56 -11.88 9.51
N THR A 36 -13.37 -12.45 9.72
CA THR A 36 -12.23 -11.75 10.33
C THR A 36 -11.91 -10.49 9.54
N HIS A 37 -11.84 -9.35 10.22
CA HIS A 37 -11.48 -8.07 9.60
C HIS A 37 -10.44 -7.34 10.45
N ARG A 38 -9.64 -6.48 9.80
CA ARG A 38 -8.62 -5.64 10.45
C ARG A 38 -8.86 -4.19 10.08
N TYR A 39 -8.91 -3.32 11.09
CA TYR A 39 -8.97 -1.88 10.92
C TYR A 39 -7.60 -1.26 11.24
N ILE A 40 -7.01 -0.55 10.29
CA ILE A 40 -5.71 0.13 10.46
C ILE A 40 -5.92 1.63 10.26
N TYR A 41 -5.53 2.42 11.25
CA TYR A 41 -5.62 3.87 11.24
C TYR A 41 -4.59 4.45 12.23
N PRO A 42 -3.93 5.59 11.93
CA PRO A 42 -3.99 6.34 10.69
C PRO A 42 -3.13 5.73 9.57
N VAL A 43 -3.62 5.83 8.34
CA VAL A 43 -2.90 5.41 7.13
C VAL A 43 -2.90 6.55 6.11
N ALA A 44 -1.95 6.50 5.21
CA ALA A 44 -1.86 7.45 4.10
C ALA A 44 -1.39 6.75 2.83
N ILE A 45 -1.65 7.41 1.69
CA ILE A 45 -1.39 6.88 0.36
C ILE A 45 -0.26 7.68 -0.29
N ILE A 46 0.78 6.99 -0.73
CA ILE A 46 1.76 7.53 -1.67
C ILE A 46 1.39 7.04 -3.06
N PHE A 47 1.30 7.96 -4.01
CA PHE A 47 1.14 7.66 -5.42
C PHE A 47 2.25 8.37 -6.20
N PHE A 48 2.90 7.66 -7.11
CA PHE A 48 3.90 8.25 -7.98
C PHE A 48 3.77 7.71 -9.40
N HIS A 49 4.06 8.60 -10.36
CA HIS A 49 3.79 8.40 -11.77
C HIS A 49 5.08 8.41 -12.57
N GLY A 50 5.14 7.53 -13.57
CA GLY A 50 6.22 7.52 -14.55
C GLY A 50 5.70 7.09 -15.91
N PRO A 51 5.89 7.89 -16.98
CA PRO A 51 5.29 7.63 -18.30
C PRO A 51 5.74 6.30 -18.93
N HIS A 52 6.83 5.72 -18.42
CA HIS A 52 7.41 4.46 -18.90
C HIS A 52 7.39 3.34 -17.85
N PHE A 53 6.63 3.48 -16.75
CA PHE A 53 6.61 2.46 -15.70
C PHE A 53 6.03 1.12 -16.16
N GLY A 54 5.10 1.13 -17.13
CA GLY A 54 4.56 -0.08 -17.74
C GLY A 54 5.55 -0.78 -18.68
N ASP A 55 6.54 -0.04 -19.20
CA ASP A 55 7.48 -0.55 -20.22
C ASP A 55 8.83 -0.96 -19.63
N ARG A 56 9.12 -0.53 -18.39
CA ARG A 56 10.39 -0.79 -17.71
C ARG A 56 10.21 -1.88 -16.65
N TYR A 57 10.98 -2.94 -16.77
CA TYR A 57 11.08 -3.95 -15.73
C TYR A 57 11.75 -3.38 -14.46
N GLY A 58 11.45 -3.98 -13.31
CA GLY A 58 12.12 -3.67 -12.04
C GLY A 58 11.51 -2.51 -11.25
N ILE A 59 10.45 -1.85 -11.71
CA ILE A 59 9.80 -0.77 -10.96
C ILE A 59 9.26 -1.25 -9.60
N ALA A 60 8.55 -2.39 -9.59
CA ALA A 60 8.05 -2.99 -8.36
C ALA A 60 9.20 -3.41 -7.43
N ASP A 61 10.20 -4.10 -7.97
CA ASP A 61 11.37 -4.55 -7.21
C ASP A 61 12.14 -3.38 -6.57
N ALA A 62 12.40 -2.31 -7.33
CA ALA A 62 13.02 -1.08 -6.84
C ALA A 62 12.16 -0.41 -5.76
N THR A 63 10.83 -0.35 -5.95
CA THR A 63 9.90 0.23 -4.97
C THR A 63 9.94 -0.54 -3.66
N PHE A 64 9.69 -1.84 -3.68
CA PHE A 64 9.60 -2.65 -2.45
C PHE A 64 10.95 -2.83 -1.77
N SER A 65 12.04 -2.97 -2.53
CA SER A 65 13.39 -3.05 -1.96
C SER A 65 13.79 -1.75 -1.28
N THR A 66 13.46 -0.60 -1.87
CA THR A 66 13.75 0.73 -1.27
C THR A 66 13.04 0.89 0.08
N LEU A 67 11.74 0.53 0.14
CA LEU A 67 10.96 0.62 1.37
C LEU A 67 11.43 -0.38 2.44
N SER A 68 11.70 -1.63 2.03
CA SER A 68 12.21 -2.68 2.91
C SER A 68 13.56 -2.31 3.52
N ASN A 69 14.50 -1.78 2.72
CA ASN A 69 15.80 -1.30 3.20
C ASN A 69 15.70 -0.11 4.16
N ALA A 70 14.57 0.60 4.13
CA ALA A 70 14.28 1.70 5.03
C ALA A 70 13.41 1.27 6.22
N ASP A 71 13.17 -0.02 6.44
CA ASP A 71 12.29 -0.54 7.50
C ASP A 71 10.85 0.03 7.45
N ILE A 72 10.31 0.23 6.24
CA ILE A 72 8.93 0.71 6.02
C ILE A 72 8.04 -0.47 5.59
N GLU A 73 6.99 -0.75 6.37
CA GLU A 73 6.03 -1.80 6.05
C GLU A 73 4.94 -1.31 5.08
N VAL A 74 4.71 -2.06 4.01
CA VAL A 74 3.62 -1.78 3.06
C VAL A 74 2.34 -2.52 3.49
N ILE A 75 1.27 -1.77 3.77
CA ILE A 75 -0.05 -2.34 4.13
C ILE A 75 -0.75 -2.92 2.90
N ALA A 76 -0.75 -2.16 1.81
CA ALA A 76 -1.33 -2.56 0.54
C ALA A 76 -0.61 -1.84 -0.60
N SER A 77 -0.62 -2.46 -1.78
CA SER A 77 -0.05 -1.87 -2.99
C SER A 77 -0.88 -2.22 -4.20
N GLY A 78 -0.83 -1.38 -5.21
CA GLY A 78 -1.19 -1.76 -6.56
C GLY A 78 -0.59 -0.82 -7.59
N CYS A 79 -0.95 -1.05 -8.84
CA CYS A 79 -0.44 -0.25 -9.95
C CYS A 79 -1.48 -0.07 -11.04
N SER A 80 -1.25 0.97 -11.84
CA SER A 80 -1.82 1.13 -13.18
C SER A 80 -0.68 1.07 -14.21
N SER A 81 -0.98 1.26 -15.49
CA SER A 81 0.05 1.22 -16.56
C SER A 81 1.21 2.21 -16.35
N ALA A 82 1.00 3.31 -15.64
CA ALA A 82 2.00 4.36 -15.48
C ALA A 82 2.17 4.83 -14.02
N SER A 83 1.63 4.09 -13.05
CA SER A 83 1.58 4.55 -11.66
C SER A 83 1.71 3.40 -10.67
N VAL A 84 2.32 3.68 -9.53
CA VAL A 84 2.32 2.82 -8.35
C VAL A 84 1.59 3.55 -7.23
N PHE A 85 0.76 2.82 -6.48
CA PHE A 85 0.10 3.32 -5.28
C PHE A 85 0.36 2.39 -4.10
N LEU A 86 0.69 3.00 -2.96
CA LEU A 86 1.08 2.33 -1.73
C LEU A 86 0.26 2.88 -0.57
N VAL A 87 -0.22 2.00 0.30
CA VAL A 87 -0.84 2.36 1.57
C VAL A 87 0.16 2.05 2.69
N LEU A 88 0.49 3.05 3.48
CA LEU A 88 1.45 2.98 4.59
C LEU A 88 0.80 3.51 5.87
N VAL A 89 1.39 3.21 7.03
CA VAL A 89 1.06 3.95 8.26
C VAL A 89 1.45 5.42 8.07
N GLN A 90 0.63 6.33 8.62
CA GLN A 90 0.81 7.76 8.35
C GLN A 90 2.18 8.29 8.80
N ASP A 91 2.74 7.73 9.88
CA ASP A 91 4.02 8.16 10.47
C ASP A 91 5.22 7.86 9.55
N ASP A 92 5.09 6.95 8.59
CA ASP A 92 6.17 6.57 7.67
C ASP A 92 6.17 7.38 6.36
N ILE A 93 5.17 8.24 6.12
CA ILE A 93 4.98 8.90 4.82
C ILE A 93 6.14 9.79 4.44
N ASP A 94 6.59 10.68 5.32
CA ASP A 94 7.69 11.60 5.02
C ASP A 94 8.99 10.84 4.72
N LYS A 95 9.22 9.75 5.45
CA LYS A 95 10.37 8.87 5.24
C LYS A 95 10.27 8.13 3.91
N ALA A 96 9.09 7.60 3.59
CA ALA A 96 8.80 6.90 2.35
C ALA A 96 8.93 7.81 1.12
N GLU A 97 8.37 9.02 1.18
CA GLU A 97 8.50 10.03 0.12
C GLU A 97 9.98 10.34 -0.15
N LYS A 98 10.76 10.56 0.91
CA LYS A 98 12.18 10.83 0.80
C LYS A 98 12.95 9.69 0.11
N VAL A 99 12.84 8.46 0.61
CA VAL A 99 13.63 7.33 0.05
C VAL A 99 13.18 6.96 -1.36
N LEU A 100 11.88 7.08 -1.66
CA LEU A 100 11.36 6.86 -3.01
C LEU A 100 11.79 7.97 -3.97
N GLY A 101 11.82 9.23 -3.53
CA GLY A 101 12.33 10.35 -4.32
C GLY A 101 13.84 10.28 -4.59
N GLU A 102 14.61 9.63 -3.71
CA GLU A 102 16.02 9.32 -3.94
C GLU A 102 16.21 8.14 -4.92
N ALA A 103 15.33 7.14 -4.87
CA ALA A 103 15.36 5.97 -5.75
C ALA A 103 14.83 6.23 -7.16
N PHE A 104 13.82 7.08 -7.30
CA PHE A 104 13.19 7.47 -8.56
C PHE A 104 13.47 8.95 -8.81
N GLU A 105 14.21 9.26 -9.88
CA GLU A 105 14.50 10.65 -10.25
C GLU A 105 13.19 11.45 -10.46
N VAL A 106 12.87 12.33 -9.52
CA VAL A 106 11.78 13.29 -9.67
C VAL A 106 12.31 14.50 -10.43
N ALA A 107 11.72 14.81 -11.59
CA ALA A 107 12.06 16.01 -12.35
C ALA A 107 11.82 17.25 -11.47
N LYS A 108 12.86 18.09 -11.33
CA LYS A 108 12.81 19.38 -10.62
C LYS A 108 12.20 20.46 -11.49
#